data_AF-A0A2V6DR67-F1
#
_entry.id   AF-A0A2V6DR67-F1
#
_cell.length_a   1.000
_cell.length_b   1.000
_cell.length_c   1.000
_cell.angle_alpha   90.00
_cell.angle_beta   90.00
_cell.angle_gamma   90.00
#
_symmetry.space_group_name_H-M   'P 1'
#
loop_
_entity.id
_entity.type
_entity.pdbx_description
1 polymer ?
#
loop_
_entity_poly.entity_id
_entity_poly.type
_entity_poly.pdbx_seq_one_letter_code
_entity_poly.pdbx_strand_id
1 'polypeptide(L)' 'GFTTREGGHGFGLHSGAIAARSMGGAITAASAGFSQGATFTLELPIASTASAT' A
#
# COMPACT_ATOMS: atom_id res chain seq x y z
N GLY A 1 -18.89 4.40 -3.44
CA GLY A 1 -17.95 3.31 -3.11
C GLY A 1 -16.52 3.79 -3.37
N PHE A 2 -15.52 3.15 -2.78
CA PHE A 2 -14.10 3.53 -2.91
C PHE A 2 -13.40 2.88 -4.10
N THR A 3 -14.17 2.42 -5.10
CA THR A 3 -13.67 1.70 -6.26
C THR A 3 -14.43 2.11 -7.51
N THR A 4 -13.79 1.94 -8.66
CA THR A 4 -14.36 2.14 -10.00
C THR A 4 -15.09 0.91 -10.53
N ARG A 5 -15.02 -0.23 -9.82
CA ARG A 5 -15.68 -1.47 -10.22
C ARG A 5 -17.14 -1.49 -9.76
N GLU A 6 -18.04 -1.78 -10.67
CA GLU A 6 -19.47 -1.97 -10.37
C GLU A 6 -19.66 -3.10 -9.36
N GLY A 7 -20.50 -2.87 -8.34
CA GLY A 7 -20.72 -3.79 -7.22
C GLY A 7 -19.53 -3.95 -6.26
N GLY A 8 -18.40 -3.31 -6.51
CA GLY A 8 -17.22 -3.38 -5.65
C GLY A 8 -17.32 -2.43 -4.45
N HIS A 9 -16.73 -2.85 -3.32
CA HIS A 9 -16.68 -2.01 -2.11
C HIS A 9 -15.45 -1.09 -2.07
N GLY A 10 -14.31 -1.56 -2.59
CA GLY A 10 -13.05 -0.81 -2.57
C GLY A 10 -12.24 -0.93 -1.27
N PHE A 11 -12.46 -1.98 -0.47
CA PHE A 11 -11.74 -2.16 0.80
C PHE A 11 -10.31 -2.71 0.65
N GLY A 12 -9.97 -3.35 -0.48
CA GLY A 12 -8.69 -4.06 -0.63
C GLY A 12 -7.46 -3.19 -0.33
N LEU A 13 -7.37 -2.00 -0.94
CA LEU A 13 -6.24 -1.10 -0.71
C LEU A 13 -6.23 -0.54 0.72
N HIS A 14 -7.41 -0.27 1.29
CA HIS A 14 -7.53 0.19 2.67
C HIS A 14 -7.05 -0.87 3.67
N SER A 15 -7.48 -2.12 3.51
CA SER A 15 -7.01 -3.26 4.30
C SER A 15 -5.50 -3.45 4.14
N GLY A 16 -4.97 -3.34 2.92
CA GLY A 16 -3.53 -3.40 2.67
C GLY A 16 -2.75 -2.31 3.38
N ALA A 17 -3.24 -1.07 3.37
CA ALA A 17 -2.59 0.05 4.06
C ALA A 17 -2.61 -0.10 5.59
N ILE A 18 -3.64 -0.73 6.16
CA ILE A 18 -3.64 -1.11 7.58
C ILE A 18 -2.58 -2.17 7.85
N ALA A 19 -2.53 -3.24 7.04
CA ALA A 19 -1.56 -4.32 7.22
C ALA A 19 -0.10 -3.82 7.14
N ALA A 20 0.22 -2.99 6.15
CA ALA A 20 1.55 -2.40 6.02
C ALA A 20 1.93 -1.55 7.25
N ARG A 21 1.00 -0.73 7.76
CA ARG A 21 1.22 0.04 8.99
C ARG A 21 1.45 -0.83 10.22
N SER A 22 0.69 -1.92 10.35
CA SER A 22 0.91 -2.90 11.43
C SER A 22 2.28 -3.57 11.36
N MET A 23 2.89 -3.66 10.17
CA MET A 23 4.26 -4.14 9.96
C MET A 23 5.33 -3.06 10.14
N GLY A 24 4.97 -1.84 10.58
CA GLY A 24 5.89 -0.70 10.70
C GLY A 24 6.26 -0.06 9.36
N GLY A 25 5.53 -0.40 8.29
CA GLY A 25 5.70 0.16 6.96
C GLY A 25 4.53 1.03 6.50
N ALA A 26 4.44 1.28 5.19
CA ALA A 26 3.40 2.11 4.60
C ALA A 26 3.10 1.73 3.15
N ILE A 27 1.90 2.05 2.68
CA ILE A 27 1.55 2.06 1.25
C ILE A 27 1.31 3.49 0.81
N THR A 28 1.97 3.93 -0.25
CA THR A 28 1.75 5.23 -0.90
C THR A 28 1.25 5.04 -2.32
N ALA A 29 0.51 6.03 -2.82
CA ALA A 29 -0.03 6.02 -4.18
C ALA A 29 0.35 7.32 -4.88
N ALA A 30 0.86 7.21 -6.10
CA ALA A 30 1.20 8.34 -6.95
C ALA A 30 0.59 8.15 -8.34
N SER A 31 0.13 9.25 -8.94
CA SER A 31 -0.38 9.28 -10.31
C SER A 31 -0.07 10.66 -10.91
N ALA A 32 0.30 10.68 -12.19
CA ALA A 32 0.51 11.93 -12.94
C ALA A 32 -0.80 12.56 -13.43
N GLY A 33 -1.95 11.91 -13.19
CA GLY A 33 -3.27 12.39 -13.58
C GLY A 33 -4.05 11.40 -14.45
N PHE A 34 -5.13 11.88 -15.04
CA PHE A 34 -6.04 11.05 -15.84
C PHE A 34 -5.33 10.35 -16.99
N SER A 35 -5.64 9.07 -17.20
CA SER A 35 -5.01 8.22 -18.23
C SER A 35 -3.49 8.06 -18.15
N GLN A 36 -2.85 8.43 -17.03
CA GLN A 36 -1.41 8.22 -16.80
C GLN A 36 -1.12 7.02 -15.89
N GLY A 37 -2.15 6.25 -15.52
CA GLY A 37 -2.04 5.15 -14.57
C GLY A 37 -1.78 5.63 -13.14
N ALA A 38 -1.49 4.68 -12.26
CA ALA A 38 -1.12 4.93 -10.87
C ALA A 38 -0.07 3.90 -10.42
N THR A 39 0.89 4.35 -9.64
CA THR A 39 1.91 3.49 -9.02
C THR A 39 1.65 3.45 -7.52
N PHE A 40 1.61 2.23 -6.97
CA PHE A 40 1.51 1.99 -5.55
C PHE A 40 2.84 1.47 -5.04
N THR A 41 3.38 2.10 -4.01
CA THR A 41 4.66 1.71 -3.40
C THR A 41 4.40 1.17 -2.01
N LEU A 42 4.89 -0.04 -1.74
CA LEU A 42 4.88 -0.65 -0.40
C LEU A 42 6.29 -0.55 0.18
N GLU A 43 6.41 0.19 1.28
CA GLU A 43 7.63 0.30 2.06
C GLU A 43 7.49 -0.55 3.32
N LEU A 44 8.47 -1.40 3.59
CA LEU A 44 8.52 -2.24 4.79
C LEU A 44 9.92 -2.17 5.39
N PRO A 45 10.04 -2.13 6.73
CA PRO A 45 11.34 -2.23 7.38
C PRO A 45 11.94 -3.59 7.10
N ILE A 46 13.20 -3.61 6.64
CA ILE A 46 13.99 -4.84 6.65
C ILE A 46 14.39 -5.12 8.10
N ALA A 47 14.11 -6.32 8.60
CA ALA A 47 14.64 -6.72 9.89
C ALA A 47 16.17 -6.68 9.79
N SER A 48 16.81 -5.77 10.54
CA SER A 48 18.27 -5.79 10.70
C SER A 48 18.62 -7.08 11.42
N THR A 49 19.04 -8.10 10.68
CA THR A 49 19.69 -9.29 11.25
C THR A 49 21.12 -8.95 11.67
N ALA A 50 21.31 -7.84 12.40
CA ALA A 50 22.55 -7.56 13.11
C ALA A 50 22.41 -8.06 14.55
N SER A 51 22.21 -9.37 14.69
CA SER A 51 22.75 -10.07 15.86
C SER A 51 24.25 -10.23 15.61
N ALA A 52 25.01 -9.17 15.86
CA ALA A 52 26.45 -9.29 16.03
C ALA A 52 26.71 -9.97 17.38
N THR A 53 27.46 -11.07 17.30
CA THR A 53 28.00 -11.90 18.39
C THR A 53 28.66 -11.08 19.49
#